data_AF-A0A829W839-F1
#
_entry.id   AF-A0A829W839-F1
#
_cell.length_a   1.000
_cell.length_b   1.000
_cell.length_c   1.000
_cell.angle_alpha   90.00
_cell.angle_beta   90.00
_cell.angle_gamma   90.00
#
_symmetry.space_group_name_H-M   'P 1'
#
loop_
_entity.id
_entity.type
_entity.pdbx_description
1 polymer ?
#
loop_
_entity_poly.entity_id
_entity_poly.type
_entity_poly.pdbx_seq_one_letter_code
_entity_poly.pdbx_strand_id
1 'polypeptide(L)'
;MNPRTDYDNFGRMVCWHNRYNLGDEHSFADPSDFLQDLVRRTVSEYALFEFVRSGKAPTTELKFDRSRGGWEISSYDNYFKKWYHGDFFEGSLEASKSGVKDNLIETMSNAGLLEIAGQKNIILPLNLYDHSGLRMSASSFIGRAQHAEWDSGQVGWIYATAENIRTEYGNCSAESVEKARALLKSEVETYDYYLSGQCYGFRLYENGEETDNCWGFLGAFSDVLKGIAGEVLPESHRDMVEHLREVSDTVTREKGYEDFMEDLEEMEE
;
A
#
# COMPACT_ATOMS: atom_id res chain seq x y z
N MET A 1 -16.93 6.66 -4.25
CA MET A 1 -15.79 6.22 -5.06
C MET A 1 -14.69 5.79 -4.11
N ASN A 2 -14.21 4.56 -4.19
CA ASN A 2 -13.08 4.03 -3.44
C ASN A 2 -11.97 3.64 -4.43
N PRO A 3 -10.78 4.27 -4.37
CA PRO A 3 -9.74 4.06 -5.37
C PRO A 3 -9.16 2.64 -5.37
N ARG A 4 -9.39 1.83 -4.33
CA ARG A 4 -8.94 0.41 -4.31
C ARG A 4 -9.91 -0.56 -4.98
N THR A 5 -11.18 -0.18 -5.15
CA THR A 5 -12.19 -1.01 -5.82
C THR A 5 -12.62 -0.48 -7.17
N ASP A 6 -12.51 0.84 -7.37
CA ASP A 6 -13.10 1.53 -8.52
C ASP A 6 -12.05 1.90 -9.58
N TYR A 7 -10.74 1.85 -9.25
CA TYR A 7 -9.64 2.20 -10.15
C TYR A 7 -8.81 0.97 -10.53
N ASP A 8 -8.21 1.03 -11.72
CA ASP A 8 -7.15 0.11 -12.12
C ASP A 8 -5.84 0.49 -11.40
N ASN A 9 -5.42 -0.34 -10.45
CA ASN A 9 -4.22 -0.13 -9.65
C ASN A 9 -3.05 -1.00 -10.16
N PHE A 10 -1.85 -0.43 -10.19
CA PHE A 10 -0.60 -1.14 -10.46
C PHE A 10 -0.13 -1.94 -9.24
N GLY A 11 -0.19 -1.33 -8.06
CA GLY A 11 0.19 -1.97 -6.80
C GLY A 11 -0.93 -2.80 -6.19
N ARG A 12 -0.57 -3.82 -5.41
CA ARG A 12 -1.51 -4.55 -4.56
C ARG A 12 -1.29 -4.22 -3.08
N MET A 13 -2.32 -3.75 -2.41
CA MET A 13 -2.34 -3.44 -0.97
C MET A 13 -2.90 -4.62 -0.18
N VAL A 14 -2.12 -5.14 0.77
CA VAL A 14 -2.49 -6.27 1.65
C VAL A 14 -2.40 -5.78 3.08
N CYS A 15 -3.51 -5.79 3.81
CA CYS A 15 -3.65 -5.13 5.11
C CYS A 15 -4.37 -6.00 6.13
N TRP A 16 -3.94 -5.93 7.39
CA TRP A 16 -4.60 -6.54 8.54
C TRP A 16 -4.88 -5.46 9.57
N HIS A 17 -6.16 -5.17 9.81
CA HIS A 17 -6.59 -4.22 10.83
C HIS A 17 -7.88 -4.71 11.49
N ASN A 18 -8.00 -4.48 12.80
CA ASN A 18 -9.12 -5.00 13.59
C ASN A 18 -10.40 -4.13 13.50
N ARG A 19 -10.26 -2.84 13.20
CA ARG A 19 -11.39 -1.88 13.14
C ARG A 19 -11.82 -1.53 11.73
N TYR A 20 -10.94 -1.67 10.74
CA TYR A 20 -11.12 -1.12 9.40
C TYR A 20 -10.82 -2.19 8.36
N ASN A 21 -11.62 -2.20 7.30
CA ASN A 21 -11.29 -2.96 6.09
C ASN A 21 -10.46 -2.05 5.17
N LEU A 22 -9.18 -2.36 5.01
CA LEU A 22 -8.19 -1.51 4.35
C LEU A 22 -7.54 -2.21 3.17
N GLY A 23 -7.14 -1.45 2.15
CA GLY A 23 -6.42 -1.98 1.00
C GLY A 23 -7.31 -2.84 0.09
N ASP A 24 -6.69 -3.83 -0.57
CA ASP A 24 -7.37 -4.74 -1.48
C ASP A 24 -7.86 -5.98 -0.76
N GLU A 25 -8.91 -6.60 -1.28
CA GLU A 25 -9.38 -7.89 -0.79
C GLU A 25 -8.31 -8.98 -0.99
N HIS A 26 -8.10 -9.80 0.05
CA HIS A 26 -7.20 -10.94 0.02
C HIS A 26 -7.64 -12.03 1.00
N SER A 27 -7.12 -13.24 0.79
CA SER A 27 -7.40 -14.41 1.63
C SER A 27 -6.27 -14.75 2.61
N PHE A 28 -5.20 -13.96 2.67
CA PHE A 28 -4.08 -14.22 3.57
C PHE A 28 -4.49 -14.07 5.03
N ALA A 29 -4.30 -15.13 5.82
CA ALA A 29 -4.73 -15.16 7.22
C ALA A 29 -3.95 -14.15 8.08
N ASP A 30 -2.66 -14.00 7.82
CA ASP A 30 -1.76 -13.14 8.56
C ASP A 30 -0.56 -12.68 7.68
N PRO A 31 0.28 -11.75 8.17
CA PRO A 31 1.46 -11.31 7.46
C PRO A 31 2.44 -12.40 7.01
N SER A 32 2.57 -13.48 7.78
CA SER A 32 3.47 -14.58 7.44
C SER A 32 2.96 -15.32 6.20
N ASP A 33 1.68 -15.64 6.17
CA ASP A 33 1.02 -16.31 5.04
C ASP A 33 1.23 -15.55 3.71
N PHE A 34 1.05 -14.22 3.73
CA PHE A 34 1.35 -13.36 2.58
C PHE A 34 2.82 -13.43 2.15
N LEU A 35 3.75 -13.28 3.09
CA LEU A 35 5.19 -13.27 2.77
C LEU A 35 5.65 -14.64 2.25
N GLN A 36 5.14 -15.72 2.82
CA GLN A 36 5.41 -17.08 2.36
C GLN A 36 4.92 -17.27 0.92
N ASP A 37 3.68 -16.89 0.61
CA ASP A 37 3.13 -16.95 -0.75
C ASP A 37 3.98 -16.12 -1.73
N LEU A 38 4.32 -14.88 -1.36
CA LEU A 38 5.11 -14.00 -2.21
C LEU A 38 6.49 -14.59 -2.53
N VAL A 39 7.18 -15.15 -1.53
CA VAL A 39 8.47 -15.83 -1.71
C VAL A 39 8.30 -17.09 -2.57
N ARG A 40 7.27 -17.91 -2.32
CA ARG A 40 6.99 -19.13 -3.12
C ARG A 40 6.86 -18.80 -4.60
N ARG A 41 6.11 -17.75 -4.94
CA ARG A 41 5.85 -17.33 -6.32
C ARG A 41 7.03 -16.64 -7.00
N THR A 42 7.81 -15.83 -6.28
CA THR A 42 8.76 -14.90 -6.91
C THR A 42 10.24 -15.27 -6.74
N VAL A 43 10.57 -16.16 -5.81
CA VAL A 43 11.95 -16.54 -5.49
C VAL A 43 12.23 -17.97 -5.99
N SER A 44 13.33 -18.16 -6.72
CA SER A 44 13.75 -19.49 -7.14
C SER A 44 14.37 -20.29 -5.99
N GLU A 45 14.36 -21.61 -6.08
CA GLU A 45 14.97 -22.51 -5.11
C GLU A 45 16.41 -22.11 -4.82
N TYR A 46 17.23 -21.95 -5.87
CA TYR A 46 18.64 -21.61 -5.70
C TYR A 46 18.86 -20.23 -5.08
N ALA A 47 18.04 -19.23 -5.43
CA ALA A 47 18.16 -17.91 -4.82
C ALA A 47 17.87 -17.97 -3.31
N LEU A 48 16.88 -18.77 -2.90
CA LEU A 48 16.57 -18.99 -1.50
C LEU A 48 17.68 -19.77 -0.78
N PHE A 49 18.22 -20.83 -1.39
CA PHE A 49 19.30 -21.62 -0.80
C PHE A 49 20.56 -20.76 -0.60
N GLU A 50 20.94 -19.97 -1.60
CA GLU A 50 22.08 -19.06 -1.49
C GLU A 50 21.83 -17.96 -0.45
N PHE A 51 20.61 -17.42 -0.38
CA PHE A 51 20.25 -16.44 0.64
C PHE A 51 20.46 -16.98 2.05
N VAL A 52 19.92 -18.16 2.36
CA VAL A 52 20.07 -18.81 3.67
C VAL A 52 21.53 -19.18 3.95
N ARG A 53 22.22 -19.82 2.99
CA ARG A 53 23.62 -20.26 3.16
C ARG A 53 24.61 -19.10 3.27
N SER A 54 24.27 -17.93 2.72
CA SER A 54 25.08 -16.71 2.88
C SER A 54 24.96 -16.07 4.27
N GLY A 55 24.07 -16.57 5.14
CA GLY A 55 23.86 -16.04 6.49
C GLY A 55 22.95 -14.81 6.55
N LYS A 56 22.31 -14.43 5.44
CA LYS A 56 21.34 -13.32 5.40
C LYS A 56 20.01 -13.66 6.10
N ALA A 57 19.74 -14.94 6.35
CA ALA A 57 18.65 -15.38 7.22
C ALA A 57 19.21 -15.75 8.61
N PRO A 58 19.35 -14.80 9.56
CA PRO A 58 20.07 -15.04 10.81
C PRO A 58 19.41 -16.06 11.75
N THR A 59 18.16 -16.43 11.46
CA THR A 59 17.33 -17.33 12.28
C THR A 59 17.05 -18.65 11.58
N THR A 60 17.64 -18.90 10.42
CA THR A 60 17.39 -20.10 9.61
C THR A 60 18.70 -20.60 9.03
N GLU A 61 18.98 -21.89 9.16
CA GLU A 61 20.16 -22.53 8.59
C GLU A 61 19.77 -23.67 7.65
N LEU A 62 20.56 -23.83 6.58
CA LEU A 62 20.54 -24.98 5.68
C LEU A 62 21.95 -25.56 5.63
N LYS A 63 22.14 -26.75 6.20
CA LYS A 63 23.46 -27.39 6.31
C LYS A 63 23.44 -28.83 5.80
N PHE A 64 24.51 -29.24 5.14
CA PHE A 64 24.69 -30.62 4.73
C PHE A 64 25.26 -31.45 5.89
N ASP A 65 24.49 -32.44 6.36
CA ASP A 65 24.93 -33.44 7.32
C ASP A 65 25.58 -34.61 6.58
N ARG A 66 26.91 -34.72 6.71
CA ARG A 66 27.70 -35.80 6.10
C ARG A 66 27.44 -37.17 6.71
N SER A 67 27.05 -37.24 7.98
CA SER A 67 26.81 -38.51 8.68
C SER A 67 25.51 -39.16 8.25
N ARG A 68 24.50 -38.33 7.95
CA ARG A 68 23.18 -38.75 7.46
C ARG A 68 23.05 -38.67 5.94
N GLY A 69 24.04 -38.09 5.25
CA GLY A 69 24.08 -37.99 3.80
C GLY A 69 22.97 -37.11 3.21
N GLY A 70 22.64 -35.99 3.86
CA GLY A 70 21.53 -35.13 3.45
C GLY A 70 21.58 -33.73 4.02
N TRP A 71 20.49 -32.98 3.89
CA TRP A 71 20.37 -31.58 4.26
C TRP A 71 19.47 -31.39 5.46
N GLU A 72 19.95 -30.68 6.46
CA GLU A 72 19.20 -30.30 7.65
C GLU A 72 18.83 -28.82 7.57
N ILE A 73 17.57 -28.53 7.87
CA ILE A 73 17.07 -27.18 8.12
C ILE A 73 16.99 -26.99 9.63
N SER A 74 17.41 -25.84 10.13
CA SER A 74 17.34 -25.50 11.55
C SER A 74 16.86 -24.06 11.74
N SER A 75 16.19 -23.79 12.86
CA SER A 75 15.73 -22.45 13.23
C SER A 75 16.31 -22.01 14.56
N TYR A 76 16.58 -20.71 14.69
CA TYR A 76 17.03 -20.11 15.92
C TYR A 76 15.86 -19.45 16.64
N ASP A 77 15.64 -19.86 17.88
CA ASP A 77 14.64 -19.25 18.74
C ASP A 77 15.28 -18.15 19.59
N ASN A 78 14.83 -16.92 19.37
CA ASN A 78 15.36 -15.75 20.09
C ASN A 78 14.96 -15.70 21.57
N TYR A 79 13.84 -16.32 21.95
CA TYR A 79 13.37 -16.35 23.33
C TYR A 79 14.20 -17.33 24.17
N PHE A 80 14.38 -18.55 23.68
CA PHE A 80 15.17 -19.59 24.34
C PHE A 80 16.67 -19.50 24.04
N LYS A 81 17.08 -18.62 23.10
CA LYS A 81 18.46 -18.40 22.67
C LYS A 81 19.18 -19.68 22.25
N LYS A 82 18.52 -20.53 21.46
CA LYS A 82 19.07 -21.80 21.00
C LYS A 82 18.57 -22.20 19.63
N TRP A 83 19.32 -23.07 18.98
CA TRP A 83 18.95 -23.70 17.72
C TRP A 83 18.04 -24.91 17.95
N TYR A 84 17.05 -25.04 17.09
CA TYR A 84 16.19 -26.21 16.95
C TYR A 84 16.41 -26.82 15.58
N HIS A 85 16.65 -28.13 15.56
CA HIS A 85 16.73 -28.89 14.33
C HIS A 85 15.32 -29.14 13.80
N GLY A 86 15.08 -28.75 12.55
CA GLY A 86 13.84 -28.95 11.83
C GLY A 86 13.92 -30.19 10.94
N ASP A 87 13.37 -30.08 9.74
CA ASP A 87 13.30 -31.20 8.81
C ASP A 87 14.65 -31.55 8.19
N PHE A 88 14.74 -32.83 7.79
CA PHE A 88 15.90 -33.41 7.16
C PHE A 88 15.54 -34.04 5.80
N PHE A 89 16.33 -33.74 4.79
CA PHE A 89 16.15 -34.19 3.42
C PHE A 89 17.33 -35.05 2.99
N GLU A 90 17.12 -36.36 2.87
CA GLU A 90 18.16 -37.30 2.46
C GLU A 90 18.61 -37.05 1.00
N GLY A 91 19.90 -37.23 0.73
CA GLY A 91 20.47 -37.16 -0.61
C GLY A 91 20.87 -35.76 -1.06
N SER A 92 20.82 -35.53 -2.37
CA SER A 92 21.26 -34.27 -2.96
C SER A 92 20.20 -33.18 -2.85
N LEU A 93 20.64 -31.92 -2.74
CA LEU A 93 19.75 -30.77 -2.71
C LEU A 93 18.89 -30.66 -3.96
N GLU A 94 19.42 -31.11 -5.10
CA GLU A 94 18.70 -31.09 -6.38
C GLU A 94 17.49 -32.04 -6.37
N ALA A 95 17.63 -33.22 -5.76
CA ALA A 95 16.57 -34.22 -5.72
C ALA A 95 15.39 -33.79 -4.84
N SER A 96 15.63 -32.96 -3.83
CA SER A 96 14.64 -32.51 -2.83
C SER A 96 14.35 -31.01 -2.88
N LYS A 97 14.80 -30.30 -3.93
CA LYS A 97 14.83 -28.82 -3.96
C LYS A 97 13.49 -28.15 -3.67
N SER A 98 12.37 -28.67 -4.18
CA SER A 98 11.05 -28.09 -3.95
C SER A 98 10.63 -28.26 -2.49
N GLY A 99 10.82 -29.45 -1.91
CA GLY A 99 10.53 -29.69 -0.49
C GLY A 99 11.42 -28.89 0.45
N VAL A 100 12.72 -28.76 0.13
CA VAL A 100 13.64 -27.91 0.89
C VAL A 100 13.23 -26.44 0.79
N LYS A 101 12.84 -25.96 -0.40
CA LYS A 101 12.35 -24.58 -0.58
C LYS A 101 11.12 -24.33 0.27
N ASP A 102 10.12 -25.19 0.19
CA ASP A 102 8.86 -25.03 0.94
C ASP A 102 9.10 -25.02 2.45
N ASN A 103 9.95 -25.92 2.96
CA ASN A 103 10.27 -25.98 4.38
C ASN A 103 11.09 -24.76 4.87
N LEU A 104 12.02 -24.27 4.05
CA LEU A 104 12.74 -23.03 4.37
C LEU A 104 11.80 -21.84 4.46
N ILE A 105 10.79 -21.76 3.59
CA ILE A 105 9.80 -20.69 3.60
C ILE A 105 8.95 -20.74 4.87
N GLU A 106 8.53 -21.92 5.29
CA GLU A 106 7.73 -22.14 6.51
C GLU A 106 8.55 -21.91 7.80
N THR A 107 9.86 -22.18 7.74
CA THR A 107 10.76 -22.06 8.91
C THR A 107 11.28 -20.64 9.10
N MET A 108 11.36 -19.85 8.03
CA MET A 108 12.00 -18.54 8.06
C MET A 108 11.14 -17.48 8.74
N SER A 109 11.78 -16.60 9.51
CA SER A 109 11.10 -15.45 10.11
C SER A 109 10.57 -14.49 9.05
N ASN A 110 9.50 -13.75 9.38
CA ASN A 110 8.94 -12.72 8.49
C ASN A 110 9.98 -11.70 8.03
N ALA A 111 10.96 -11.35 8.87
CA ALA A 111 12.05 -10.45 8.49
C ALA A 111 12.91 -11.05 7.35
N GLY A 112 13.28 -12.33 7.46
CA GLY A 112 14.03 -13.03 6.42
C GLY A 112 13.22 -13.17 5.12
N LEU A 113 11.94 -13.53 5.23
CA LEU A 113 11.03 -13.64 4.08
C LEU A 113 10.86 -12.30 3.36
N LEU A 114 10.67 -11.21 4.11
CA LEU A 114 10.57 -9.87 3.56
C LEU A 114 11.85 -9.43 2.87
N GLU A 115 13.02 -9.74 3.46
CA GLU A 115 14.32 -9.38 2.87
C GLU A 115 14.56 -10.11 1.54
N ILE A 116 14.33 -11.42 1.47
CA ILE A 116 14.52 -12.17 0.21
C ILE A 116 13.47 -11.79 -0.83
N ALA A 117 12.21 -11.57 -0.44
CA ALA A 117 11.17 -11.09 -1.35
C ALA A 117 11.50 -9.71 -1.93
N GLY A 118 12.09 -8.83 -1.12
CA GLY A 118 12.49 -7.47 -1.51
C GLY A 118 13.66 -7.40 -2.50
N GLN A 119 14.36 -8.51 -2.78
CA GLN A 119 15.47 -8.50 -3.75
C GLN A 119 15.02 -8.33 -5.20
N LYS A 120 13.80 -8.76 -5.52
CA LYS A 120 13.21 -8.68 -6.87
C LYS A 120 11.89 -7.96 -6.94
N ASN A 121 11.19 -7.83 -5.81
CA ASN A 121 9.91 -7.16 -5.73
C ASN A 121 10.07 -5.81 -5.01
N ILE A 122 9.17 -4.87 -5.29
CA ILE A 122 9.06 -3.64 -4.50
C ILE A 122 7.97 -3.89 -3.46
N ILE A 123 8.31 -3.75 -2.18
CA ILE A 123 7.40 -3.93 -1.05
C ILE A 123 7.56 -2.72 -0.14
N LEU A 124 6.51 -1.92 0.01
CA LEU A 124 6.51 -0.72 0.86
C LEU A 124 5.56 -0.93 2.04
N PRO A 125 5.95 -0.54 3.27
CA PRO A 125 5.10 -0.71 4.43
C PRO A 125 3.91 0.24 4.35
N LEU A 126 2.72 -0.22 4.74
CA LEU A 126 1.55 0.65 4.93
C LEU A 126 1.41 0.94 6.41
N ASN A 127 1.57 2.20 6.78
CA ASN A 127 1.37 2.69 8.14
C ASN A 127 0.04 3.43 8.19
N LEU A 128 -0.79 3.09 9.17
CA LEU A 128 -2.04 3.78 9.46
C LEU A 128 -1.82 4.69 10.67
N TYR A 129 -2.40 5.88 10.65
CA TYR A 129 -2.52 6.78 11.77
C TYR A 129 -4.00 7.10 11.98
N ASP A 130 -4.50 6.79 13.19
CA ASP A 130 -5.91 6.88 13.59
C ASP A 130 -6.04 7.89 14.74
N HIS A 131 -6.18 9.18 14.40
CA HIS A 131 -6.27 10.27 15.38
C HIS A 131 -7.26 11.34 14.91
N SER A 132 -8.55 11.13 15.21
CA SER A 132 -9.67 11.99 14.77
C SER A 132 -9.95 11.98 13.26
N GLY A 133 -9.24 11.12 12.53
CA GLY A 133 -9.35 10.89 11.09
C GLY A 133 -8.29 9.86 10.69
N LEU A 134 -8.56 9.12 9.62
CA LEU A 134 -7.63 8.10 9.12
C LEU A 134 -6.63 8.73 8.17
N ARG A 135 -5.35 8.43 8.39
CA ARG A 135 -4.25 8.72 7.46
C ARG A 135 -3.45 7.47 7.17
N MET A 136 -2.96 7.35 5.94
CA MET A 136 -2.10 6.26 5.50
C MET A 136 -0.81 6.78 4.87
N SER A 137 0.30 6.08 5.11
CA SER A 137 1.58 6.45 4.51
C SER A 137 2.47 5.23 4.26
N ALA A 138 3.25 5.31 3.18
CA ALA A 138 4.31 4.36 2.86
C ALA A 138 5.53 4.47 3.82
N SER A 139 5.47 5.36 4.82
CA SER A 139 6.51 5.67 5.80
C SER A 139 5.90 5.81 7.20
N SER A 140 6.69 5.51 8.24
CA SER A 140 6.21 5.62 9.64
C SER A 140 5.79 7.05 10.03
N PHE A 141 4.74 7.19 10.83
CA PHE A 141 4.31 8.48 11.38
C PHE A 141 5.08 8.87 12.65
N ILE A 142 5.82 7.95 13.27
CA ILE A 142 6.61 8.20 14.48
C ILE A 142 7.60 9.33 14.22
N GLY A 143 7.60 10.33 15.12
CA GLY A 143 8.41 11.54 14.99
C GLY A 143 7.94 12.54 13.93
N ARG A 144 6.84 12.27 13.21
CA ARG A 144 6.25 13.16 12.18
C ARG A 144 4.83 13.62 12.50
N ALA A 145 4.08 12.87 13.30
CA ALA A 145 2.73 13.21 13.72
C ALA A 145 2.58 13.17 15.24
N GLN A 146 1.62 13.95 15.75
CA GLN A 146 1.30 14.00 17.17
C GLN A 146 0.80 12.64 17.66
N HIS A 147 1.24 12.19 18.83
CA HIS A 147 0.80 10.92 19.44
C HIS A 147 1.00 9.66 18.58
N ALA A 148 1.81 9.71 17.52
CA ALA A 148 2.01 8.60 16.60
C ALA A 148 2.57 7.34 17.29
N GLU A 149 3.25 7.48 18.42
CA GLU A 149 3.73 6.35 19.23
C GLU A 149 2.59 5.47 19.78
N TRP A 150 1.37 6.00 19.86
CA TRP A 150 0.18 5.30 20.35
C TRP A 150 -0.89 5.11 19.27
N ASP A 151 -1.02 6.10 18.40
CA ASP A 151 -2.13 6.19 17.43
C ASP A 151 -1.70 5.76 16.01
N SER A 152 -0.47 5.27 15.83
CA SER A 152 0.00 4.75 14.55
C SER A 152 0.61 3.35 14.64
N GLY A 153 0.55 2.64 13.52
CA GLY A 153 1.18 1.33 13.39
C GLY A 153 1.25 0.88 11.94
N GLN A 154 2.16 -0.05 11.65
CA GLN A 154 2.17 -0.73 10.36
C GLN A 154 1.00 -1.71 10.30
N VAL A 155 0.17 -1.58 9.27
CA VAL A 155 -1.04 -2.39 9.06
C VAL A 155 -0.92 -3.33 7.86
N GLY A 156 0.14 -3.23 7.06
CA GLY A 156 0.29 -4.06 5.88
C GLY A 156 1.41 -3.64 4.96
N TRP A 157 1.28 -3.99 3.68
CA TRP A 157 2.18 -3.60 2.61
C TRP A 157 1.44 -3.30 1.32
N ILE A 158 1.99 -2.38 0.54
CA ILE A 158 1.73 -2.31 -0.90
C ILE A 158 2.92 -2.91 -1.63
N TYR A 159 2.67 -3.73 -2.65
CA TYR A 159 3.74 -4.37 -3.41
C TYR A 159 3.49 -4.44 -4.91
N ALA A 160 4.59 -4.56 -5.65
CA ALA A 160 4.62 -4.93 -7.06
C ALA A 160 5.74 -5.96 -7.29
N THR A 161 5.43 -7.01 -8.04
CA THR A 161 6.43 -8.05 -8.38
C THR A 161 7.30 -7.61 -9.55
N ALA A 162 8.45 -8.27 -9.73
CA ALA A 162 9.27 -8.09 -10.94
C ALA A 162 8.47 -8.33 -12.25
N GLU A 163 7.45 -9.18 -12.21
CA GLU A 163 6.54 -9.40 -13.34
C GLU A 163 5.66 -8.19 -13.60
N ASN A 164 5.01 -7.63 -12.56
CA ASN A 164 4.20 -6.41 -12.69
C ASN A 164 5.02 -5.26 -13.30
N ILE A 165 6.25 -5.05 -12.82
CA ILE A 165 7.14 -4.00 -13.34
C ILE A 165 7.47 -4.23 -14.82
N ARG A 166 7.74 -5.49 -15.21
CA ARG A 166 8.04 -5.81 -16.61
C ARG A 166 6.82 -5.67 -17.52
N THR A 167 5.64 -5.99 -17.02
CA THR A 167 4.38 -5.79 -17.76
C THR A 167 4.13 -4.30 -18.00
N GLU A 168 4.30 -3.46 -16.97
CA GLU A 168 4.03 -2.02 -17.04
C GLU A 168 5.08 -1.26 -17.87
N TYR A 169 6.37 -1.55 -17.67
CA TYR A 169 7.47 -0.77 -18.24
C TYR A 169 8.28 -1.51 -19.31
N GLY A 170 7.91 -2.75 -19.64
CA GLY A 170 8.63 -3.62 -20.58
C GLY A 170 9.95 -4.21 -20.08
N ASN A 171 10.48 -3.74 -18.95
CA ASN A 171 11.77 -4.18 -18.38
C ASN A 171 11.85 -3.92 -16.86
N CYS A 172 12.93 -4.40 -16.22
CA CYS A 172 13.22 -4.17 -14.80
C CYS A 172 14.52 -3.38 -14.59
N SER A 173 14.77 -2.37 -15.42
CA SER A 173 15.89 -1.44 -15.22
C SER A 173 15.74 -0.67 -13.91
N ALA A 174 16.83 -0.07 -13.42
CA ALA A 174 16.79 0.78 -12.22
C ALA A 174 15.79 1.94 -12.38
N GLU A 175 15.68 2.51 -13.58
CA GLU A 175 14.70 3.56 -13.88
C GLU A 175 13.26 3.04 -13.78
N SER A 176 12.96 1.88 -14.37
CA SER A 176 11.62 1.26 -14.29
C SER A 176 11.26 0.89 -12.85
N VAL A 177 12.23 0.42 -12.07
CA VAL A 177 12.03 0.10 -10.63
C VAL A 177 11.73 1.37 -9.83
N GLU A 178 12.41 2.49 -10.09
CA GLU A 178 12.13 3.73 -9.38
C GLU A 178 10.81 4.37 -9.82
N LYS A 179 10.43 4.29 -11.10
CA LYS A 179 9.08 4.67 -11.57
C LYS A 179 7.99 3.84 -10.90
N ALA A 180 8.16 2.52 -10.84
CA ALA A 180 7.25 1.63 -10.13
C ALA A 180 7.15 1.99 -8.65
N ARG A 181 8.28 2.26 -7.98
CA ARG A 181 8.30 2.67 -6.57
C ARG A 181 7.56 4.00 -6.35
N ALA A 182 7.73 4.97 -7.25
CA ALA A 182 7.02 6.24 -7.19
C ALA A 182 5.50 6.03 -7.40
N LEU A 183 5.10 5.18 -8.34
CA LEU A 183 3.71 4.83 -8.60
C LEU A 183 3.04 4.15 -7.40
N LEU A 184 3.73 3.22 -6.73
CA LEU A 184 3.22 2.63 -5.49
C LEU A 184 3.01 3.68 -4.39
N LYS A 185 3.91 4.67 -4.27
CA LYS A 185 3.74 5.75 -3.29
C LYS A 185 2.56 6.64 -3.63
N SER A 186 2.34 6.97 -4.91
CA SER A 186 1.18 7.77 -5.33
C SER A 186 -0.13 7.03 -5.10
N GLU A 187 -0.18 5.70 -5.31
CA GLU A 187 -1.39 4.92 -4.96
C GLU A 187 -1.71 4.96 -3.46
N VAL A 188 -0.68 4.92 -2.61
CA VAL A 188 -0.87 5.08 -1.15
C VAL A 188 -1.40 6.48 -0.83
N GLU A 189 -0.89 7.51 -1.50
CA GLU A 189 -1.35 8.90 -1.33
C GLU A 189 -2.79 9.09 -1.82
N THR A 190 -3.15 8.53 -2.98
CA THR A 190 -4.54 8.53 -3.47
C THR A 190 -5.48 7.83 -2.47
N TYR A 191 -5.04 6.72 -1.88
CA TYR A 191 -5.83 6.03 -0.87
C TYR A 191 -5.89 6.81 0.46
N ASP A 192 -4.82 7.52 0.85
CA ASP A 192 -4.83 8.46 1.98
C ASP A 192 -5.88 9.57 1.78
N TYR A 193 -5.95 10.18 0.59
CA TYR A 193 -6.98 11.18 0.29
C TYR A 193 -8.40 10.63 0.48
N TYR A 194 -8.64 9.39 0.02
CA TYR A 194 -9.92 8.72 0.24
C TYR A 194 -10.20 8.49 1.73
N LEU A 195 -9.24 7.94 2.48
CA LEU A 195 -9.39 7.67 3.92
C LEU A 195 -9.58 8.94 4.75
N SER A 196 -8.95 10.04 4.35
CA SER A 196 -9.05 11.32 5.03
C SER A 196 -10.27 12.15 4.61
N GLY A 197 -11.11 11.66 3.69
CA GLY A 197 -12.28 12.37 3.17
C GLY A 197 -11.94 13.55 2.25
N GLN A 198 -10.72 13.61 1.69
CA GLN A 198 -10.31 14.62 0.71
C GLN A 198 -10.83 14.25 -0.69
N CYS A 199 -12.17 14.20 -0.79
CA CYS A 199 -12.92 13.85 -1.99
C CYS A 199 -13.87 15.00 -2.33
N TYR A 200 -13.76 15.52 -3.55
CA TYR A 200 -14.43 16.73 -3.97
C TYR A 200 -15.27 16.51 -5.24
N GLY A 201 -16.13 17.48 -5.49
CA GLY A 201 -16.95 17.63 -6.68
C GLY A 201 -17.52 19.03 -6.75
N PHE A 202 -18.14 19.36 -7.88
CA PHE A 202 -18.83 20.62 -8.08
C PHE A 202 -20.20 20.40 -8.71
N ARG A 203 -21.05 21.43 -8.56
CA ARG A 203 -22.28 21.61 -9.31
C ARG A 203 -22.26 23.03 -9.86
N LEU A 204 -22.54 23.18 -11.15
CA LEU A 204 -22.60 24.45 -11.85
C LEU A 204 -24.06 24.77 -12.15
N TYR A 205 -24.47 26.00 -11.87
CA TYR A 205 -25.82 26.48 -12.13
C TYR A 205 -25.78 27.71 -13.03
N GLU A 206 -26.70 27.77 -13.99
CA GLU A 206 -26.91 28.93 -14.86
C GLU A 206 -28.40 29.28 -14.84
N ASN A 207 -28.74 30.53 -14.50
CA ASN A 207 -30.14 30.98 -14.37
C ASN A 207 -31.01 30.10 -13.44
N GLY A 208 -30.41 29.54 -12.39
CA GLY A 208 -31.10 28.68 -11.41
C GLY A 208 -31.27 27.21 -11.83
N GLU A 209 -30.82 26.83 -13.03
CA GLU A 209 -30.82 25.43 -13.49
C GLU A 209 -29.42 24.82 -13.39
N GLU A 210 -29.31 23.58 -12.90
CA GLU A 210 -28.03 22.84 -12.87
C GLU A 210 -27.61 22.50 -14.31
N THR A 211 -26.48 23.03 -14.75
CA THR A 211 -25.95 22.84 -16.11
C THR A 211 -24.87 21.78 -16.17
N ASP A 212 -24.15 21.55 -15.08
CA ASP A 212 -23.12 20.52 -14.99
C ASP A 212 -22.92 20.08 -13.53
N ASN A 213 -22.54 18.83 -13.34
CA ASN A 213 -22.08 18.32 -12.07
C ASN A 213 -21.02 17.25 -12.28
N CYS A 214 -19.94 17.32 -11.51
CA CYS A 214 -18.86 16.34 -11.60
C CYS A 214 -18.29 16.05 -10.21
N TRP A 215 -18.04 14.78 -9.91
CA TRP A 215 -17.57 14.28 -8.63
C TRP A 215 -16.45 13.27 -8.81
N GLY A 216 -15.72 12.99 -7.73
CA GLY A 216 -14.68 11.95 -7.71
C GLY A 216 -13.25 12.49 -7.76
N PHE A 217 -13.07 13.79 -7.52
CA PHE A 217 -11.73 14.38 -7.46
C PHE A 217 -11.11 14.08 -6.09
N LEU A 218 -10.03 13.29 -6.08
CA LEU A 218 -9.23 12.99 -4.89
C LEU A 218 -7.93 13.78 -4.95
N GLY A 219 -7.57 14.47 -3.86
CA GLY A 219 -6.33 15.23 -3.83
C GLY A 219 -6.27 16.27 -2.72
N ALA A 220 -5.15 16.97 -2.61
CA ALA A 220 -5.11 18.19 -1.82
C ALA A 220 -6.06 19.22 -2.43
N PHE A 221 -6.87 19.89 -1.59
CA PHE A 221 -7.92 20.80 -2.06
C PHE A 221 -7.43 21.82 -3.10
N SER A 222 -6.26 22.44 -2.88
CA SER A 222 -5.70 23.44 -3.80
C SER A 222 -5.37 22.89 -5.19
N ASP A 223 -4.96 21.63 -5.26
CA ASP A 223 -4.57 20.99 -6.52
C ASP A 223 -5.80 20.48 -7.26
N VAL A 224 -6.76 19.92 -6.52
CA VAL A 224 -8.07 19.56 -7.05
C VAL A 224 -8.78 20.78 -7.64
N LEU A 225 -8.76 21.92 -6.94
CA LEU A 225 -9.40 23.14 -7.41
C LEU A 225 -8.79 23.63 -8.74
N LYS A 226 -7.46 23.61 -8.85
CA LYS A 226 -6.76 23.95 -10.10
C LYS A 226 -7.10 22.97 -11.23
N GLY A 227 -7.19 21.67 -10.93
CA GLY A 227 -7.58 20.65 -11.91
C GLY A 227 -9.01 20.86 -12.42
N ILE A 228 -9.96 21.07 -11.52
CA ILE A 228 -11.36 21.36 -11.87
C ILE A 228 -11.44 22.60 -12.76
N ALA A 229 -10.78 23.70 -12.37
CA ALA A 229 -10.78 24.92 -13.16
C ALA A 229 -10.10 24.75 -14.53
N GLY A 230 -8.93 24.11 -14.57
CA GLY A 230 -8.12 24.01 -15.79
C GLY A 230 -8.64 23.00 -16.81
N GLU A 231 -9.27 21.91 -16.34
CA GLU A 231 -9.52 20.72 -17.17
C GLU A 231 -11.00 20.38 -17.33
N VAL A 232 -11.86 20.79 -16.38
CA VAL A 232 -13.25 20.34 -16.33
C VAL A 232 -14.23 21.49 -16.58
N LEU A 233 -14.05 22.62 -15.90
CA LEU A 233 -14.94 23.76 -16.07
C LEU A 233 -14.80 24.37 -17.47
N PRO A 234 -15.92 24.81 -18.08
CA PRO A 234 -15.88 25.59 -19.32
C PRO A 234 -15.01 26.83 -19.16
N GLU A 235 -14.31 27.24 -20.23
CA GLU A 235 -13.38 28.39 -20.18
C GLU A 235 -14.00 29.67 -19.61
N SER A 236 -15.28 29.90 -19.86
CA SER A 236 -16.03 31.06 -19.38
C SER A 236 -16.36 31.05 -17.88
N HIS A 237 -16.15 29.93 -17.18
CA HIS A 237 -16.51 29.75 -15.77
C HIS A 237 -15.31 29.44 -14.88
N ARG A 238 -14.10 29.43 -15.44
CA ARG A 238 -12.89 29.04 -14.70
C ARG A 238 -12.54 30.01 -13.58
N ASP A 239 -12.84 31.29 -13.73
CA ASP A 239 -12.62 32.36 -12.76
C ASP A 239 -13.53 32.25 -11.51
N MET A 240 -14.63 31.48 -11.60
CA MET A 240 -15.52 31.25 -10.46
C MET A 240 -14.79 30.63 -9.27
N VAL A 241 -13.76 29.81 -9.50
CA VAL A 241 -13.00 29.17 -8.41
C VAL A 241 -12.24 30.17 -7.55
N GLU A 242 -11.88 31.34 -8.09
CA GLU A 242 -11.17 32.40 -7.37
C GLU A 242 -12.06 33.09 -6.32
N HIS A 243 -13.37 32.92 -6.45
CA HIS A 243 -14.38 33.54 -5.61
C HIS A 243 -14.94 32.58 -4.54
N LEU A 244 -14.53 31.32 -4.56
CA LEU A 244 -14.99 30.33 -3.59
C LEU A 244 -14.49 30.67 -2.18
N ARG A 245 -15.38 30.56 -1.21
CA ARG A 245 -15.06 30.69 0.22
C ARG A 245 -15.28 29.34 0.90
N GLU A 246 -14.31 28.92 1.70
CA GLU A 246 -14.46 27.72 2.52
C GLU A 246 -15.46 28.01 3.64
N VAL A 247 -16.54 27.23 3.69
CA VAL A 247 -17.55 27.30 4.75
C VAL A 247 -17.33 26.10 5.67
N SER A 248 -17.20 26.35 6.96
CA SER A 248 -16.84 25.33 7.95
C SER A 248 -18.01 24.49 8.46
N ASP A 249 -19.26 24.83 8.09
CA ASP A 249 -20.42 24.03 8.47
C ASP A 249 -20.59 22.84 7.52
N THR A 250 -20.55 21.63 8.08
CA THR A 250 -20.77 20.37 7.33
C THR A 250 -22.27 20.10 7.10
N VAL A 251 -23.12 21.10 7.33
CA VAL A 251 -24.56 20.98 7.10
C VAL A 251 -24.79 21.14 5.61
N THR A 252 -25.19 20.06 4.94
CA THR A 252 -25.73 20.16 3.58
C THR A 252 -26.99 21.04 3.65
N ARG A 253 -26.84 22.31 3.26
CA ARG A 253 -27.96 23.22 3.09
C ARG A 253 -28.54 22.97 1.70
N GLU A 254 -29.64 22.24 1.62
CA GLU A 254 -30.50 22.33 0.44
C GLU A 254 -31.14 23.72 0.47
N LYS A 255 -30.55 24.65 -0.27
CA LYS A 255 -31.13 25.97 -0.50
C LYS A 255 -31.72 25.99 -1.89
N GLY A 256 -32.96 26.50 -1.98
CA GLY A 256 -33.50 26.92 -3.27
C GLY A 256 -32.64 28.04 -3.84
N TYR A 257 -32.72 28.27 -5.15
CA TYR A 257 -31.98 29.34 -5.80
C TYR A 257 -32.22 30.70 -5.13
N GLU A 258 -33.46 30.99 -4.72
CA GLU A 258 -33.82 32.22 -4.01
C GLU A 258 -33.11 32.33 -2.65
N ASP A 259 -33.13 31.28 -1.82
CA ASP A 259 -32.45 31.28 -0.51
C ASP A 259 -30.92 31.38 -0.63
N PHE A 260 -30.34 30.88 -1.71
CA PHE A 260 -28.89 30.99 -1.98
C PHE A 260 -28.51 32.40 -2.43
N MET A 261 -29.33 33.04 -3.26
CA MET A 261 -29.13 34.42 -3.69
C MET A 261 -29.30 35.39 -2.52
N GLU A 262 -30.26 35.13 -1.61
CA GLU A 262 -30.47 35.93 -0.40
C GLU A 262 -29.23 35.89 0.53
N ASP A 263 -28.66 34.71 0.77
CA ASP A 263 -27.41 34.56 1.53
C ASP A 263 -26.22 35.29 0.88
N LEU A 264 -26.12 35.23 -0.45
CA LEU A 264 -25.07 35.90 -1.20
C LEU A 264 -25.17 37.41 -1.09
N GLU A 265 -26.38 37.96 -1.18
CA GLU A 265 -26.65 39.39 -0.99
C GLU A 265 -26.36 39.82 0.46
N GLU A 266 -26.73 39.01 1.46
CA GLU A 266 -26.41 39.30 2.88
C GLU A 266 -24.92 39.22 3.21
N MET A 267 -24.12 38.48 2.43
CA MET A 267 -22.67 38.37 2.60
C MET A 267 -21.86 39.51 1.94
N GLU A 268 -22.51 40.35 1.13
CA GLU A 268 -21.90 41.52 0.48
C GLU A 268 -22.13 42.85 1.25
N GLU A 269 -22.96 42.85 2.31
CA GLU A 269 -23.10 43.96 3.29
C GLU A 269 -22.08 43.89 4.45
#